data_AF-A0A6B0WGN9-F1
#
_entry.id   AF-A0A6B0WGN9-F1
#
_cell.length_a   1.000
_cell.length_b   1.000
_cell.length_c   1.000
_cell.angle_alpha   90.00
_cell.angle_beta   90.00
_cell.angle_gamma   90.00
#
_symmetry.space_group_name_H-M   'P 1'
#
loop_
_entity.id
_entity.type
_entity.pdbx_description
1 polymer ?
#
loop_
_entity_poly.entity_id
_entity_poly.type
_entity_poly.pdbx_seq_one_letter_code
_entity_poly.pdbx_strand_id
1 'polypeptide(L)'
;MMRARVPAALLAPCLAAAIAVSLAEAAPGAATDILALVRALEARGYDDYERRIRIEPPKPLTRMTLGEVLDWQARVRDAGAPSTAAGAYQVIRTTLEHLVRNHGLDRDALFERAMQDRIARLLISECGDPGPPSRHPAHGNCLAGIWAGLPLTSGPRKGQSAYRGVAGNRALTRPETVLAVLAGRPVTLPAGAPDRRAAAPADEEILAFGAVRLSRISSAMRGASQAGTLTPSIRDWSFDPYAVD
;
A
#
# COMPACT_ATOMS: atom_id res chain seq x y z
N MET A 1 40.94 -13.51 -79.39
CA MET A 1 41.04 -12.42 -78.39
C MET A 1 39.83 -11.53 -78.66
N MET A 2 38.78 -11.43 -77.84
CA MET A 2 38.70 -10.82 -76.51
C MET A 2 37.29 -11.16 -75.97
N ARG A 3 37.18 -11.75 -74.76
CA ARG A 3 35.89 -12.07 -74.12
C ARG A 3 35.32 -10.81 -73.46
N ALA A 4 34.12 -10.40 -73.84
CA ALA A 4 33.37 -9.35 -73.15
C ALA A 4 32.79 -9.89 -71.82
N ARG A 5 33.00 -9.13 -70.74
CA ARG A 5 32.48 -9.42 -69.39
C ARG A 5 31.08 -8.84 -69.24
N VAL A 6 30.13 -9.65 -68.77
CA VAL A 6 28.84 -9.21 -68.22
C VAL A 6 29.00 -9.11 -66.70
N PRO A 7 28.51 -8.06 -66.00
CA PRO A 7 28.63 -7.98 -64.55
C PRO A 7 27.60 -8.90 -63.89
N ALA A 8 28.07 -9.73 -62.95
CA ALA A 8 27.22 -10.49 -62.04
C ALA A 8 26.70 -9.56 -60.94
N ALA A 9 25.38 -9.46 -60.82
CA ALA A 9 24.71 -8.82 -59.70
C ALA A 9 24.94 -9.66 -58.43
N LEU A 10 25.57 -9.06 -57.41
CA LEU A 10 25.69 -9.63 -56.08
C LEU A 10 24.37 -9.42 -55.31
N LEU A 11 23.58 -10.48 -55.21
CA LEU A 11 22.49 -10.59 -54.23
C LEU A 11 23.11 -10.82 -52.85
N ALA A 12 23.08 -9.79 -51.99
CA ALA A 12 23.40 -9.92 -50.57
C ALA A 12 22.21 -10.55 -49.83
N PRO A 13 22.40 -11.58 -48.99
CA PRO A 13 21.34 -12.07 -48.12
C PRO A 13 21.18 -11.10 -46.94
N CYS A 14 20.03 -10.44 -46.86
CA CYS A 14 19.61 -9.72 -45.65
C CYS A 14 19.44 -10.74 -44.51
N LEU A 15 20.37 -10.72 -43.55
CA LEU A 15 20.22 -11.40 -42.27
C LEU A 15 19.07 -10.72 -41.50
N ALA A 16 17.90 -11.36 -41.44
CA ALA A 16 16.85 -10.95 -40.52
C ALA A 16 17.29 -11.32 -39.10
N ALA A 17 17.79 -10.34 -38.34
CA ALA A 17 18.04 -10.50 -36.91
C ALA A 17 16.68 -10.62 -36.20
N ALA A 18 16.31 -11.84 -35.81
CA ALA A 18 15.18 -12.07 -34.92
C ALA A 18 15.53 -11.50 -33.53
N ILE A 19 14.91 -10.37 -33.17
CA ILE A 19 14.97 -9.83 -31.81
C ILE A 19 14.09 -10.72 -30.94
N ALA A 20 14.71 -11.65 -30.21
CA ALA A 20 14.05 -12.36 -29.14
C ALA A 20 13.83 -11.38 -27.98
N VAL A 21 12.59 -10.90 -27.80
CA VAL A 21 12.19 -10.18 -26.59
C VAL A 21 12.12 -11.21 -25.47
N SER A 22 13.12 -11.20 -24.58
CA SER A 22 13.10 -11.98 -23.35
C SER A 22 12.09 -11.35 -22.39
N LEU A 23 10.92 -11.99 -22.21
CA LEU A 23 10.06 -11.73 -21.07
C LEU A 23 10.77 -12.32 -19.86
N ALA A 24 11.42 -11.47 -19.06
CA ALA A 24 11.94 -11.89 -17.77
C ALA A 24 10.74 -12.31 -16.91
N GLU A 25 10.58 -13.63 -16.76
CA GLU A 25 9.63 -14.20 -15.81
C GLU A 25 10.03 -13.72 -14.41
N ALA A 26 9.12 -12.99 -13.74
CA ALA A 26 9.38 -12.46 -12.42
C ALA A 26 9.73 -13.61 -11.48
N ALA A 27 10.94 -13.57 -10.89
CA ALA A 27 11.39 -14.61 -9.98
C ALA A 27 10.36 -14.84 -8.86
N PRO A 28 10.10 -16.10 -8.45
CA PRO A 28 9.17 -16.39 -7.36
C PRO A 28 9.61 -15.62 -6.10
N GLY A 29 8.71 -14.78 -5.58
CA GLY A 29 8.99 -13.89 -4.44
C GLY A 29 9.32 -12.43 -4.80
N ALA A 30 9.26 -12.04 -6.09
CA ALA A 30 9.34 -10.64 -6.49
C ALA A 30 7.96 -9.95 -6.40
N ALA A 31 7.83 -8.90 -5.59
CA ALA A 31 6.70 -7.98 -5.69
C ALA A 31 7.01 -6.88 -6.70
N THR A 32 6.14 -6.74 -7.69
CA THR A 32 6.15 -5.65 -8.68
C THR A 32 5.14 -4.56 -8.36
N ASP A 33 4.25 -4.81 -7.39
CA ASP A 33 3.15 -3.92 -7.02
C ASP A 33 3.07 -3.74 -5.49
N ILE A 34 2.61 -2.56 -5.08
CA ILE A 34 2.52 -2.12 -3.69
C ILE A 34 1.53 -2.98 -2.90
N LEU A 35 0.46 -3.50 -3.51
CA LEU A 35 -0.45 -4.42 -2.83
C LEU A 35 0.26 -5.70 -2.41
N ALA A 36 1.10 -6.27 -3.30
CA ALA A 36 1.85 -7.48 -2.98
C ALA A 36 2.84 -7.26 -1.83
N LEU A 37 3.52 -6.11 -1.83
CA LEU A 37 4.39 -5.71 -0.72
C LEU A 37 3.61 -5.58 0.58
N VAL A 38 2.51 -4.82 0.59
CA VAL A 38 1.70 -4.60 1.80
C VAL A 38 1.17 -5.92 2.34
N ARG A 39 0.60 -6.80 1.50
CA ARG A 39 0.10 -8.11 1.94
C ARG A 39 1.18 -8.92 2.66
N ALA A 40 2.40 -8.95 2.10
CA ALA A 40 3.52 -9.68 2.70
C ALA A 40 3.97 -9.11 4.05
N LEU A 41 3.81 -7.80 4.28
CA LEU A 41 4.20 -7.13 5.52
C LEU A 41 3.12 -7.20 6.60
N GLU A 42 1.84 -7.15 6.20
CA GLU A 42 0.72 -6.95 7.12
C GLU A 42 0.07 -8.25 7.58
N ALA A 43 0.05 -9.30 6.75
CA ALA A 43 -0.77 -10.47 7.01
C ALA A 43 -0.16 -11.78 6.48
N ARG A 44 -0.67 -12.90 6.97
CA ARG A 44 -0.39 -14.26 6.47
C ARG A 44 -1.38 -14.72 5.39
N GLY A 45 -2.45 -13.97 5.16
CA GLY A 45 -3.47 -14.29 4.18
C GLY A 45 -4.72 -13.41 4.33
N TYR A 46 -5.72 -13.68 3.48
CA TYR A 46 -6.97 -12.90 3.44
C TYR A 46 -7.94 -13.18 4.58
N ASP A 47 -7.72 -14.25 5.33
CA ASP A 47 -8.48 -14.60 6.54
C ASP A 47 -7.69 -14.30 7.83
N ASP A 48 -6.51 -13.67 7.74
CA ASP A 48 -5.72 -13.29 8.92
C ASP A 48 -6.32 -12.08 9.62
N TYR A 49 -6.09 -11.96 10.91
CA TYR A 49 -6.54 -10.84 11.73
C TYR A 49 -5.53 -10.60 12.86
N GLU A 50 -5.62 -9.45 13.52
CA GLU A 50 -4.69 -9.08 14.59
C GLU A 50 -4.63 -10.19 15.67
N ARG A 51 -3.42 -10.70 15.93
CA ARG A 51 -3.19 -11.87 16.81
C ARG A 51 -3.66 -11.69 18.25
N ARG A 52 -3.83 -10.45 18.70
CA ARG A 52 -4.31 -10.10 20.04
C ARG A 52 -5.84 -10.11 20.16
N ILE A 53 -6.57 -10.31 19.06
CA ILE A 53 -8.02 -10.48 19.07
C ILE A 53 -8.34 -11.84 19.69
N ARG A 54 -9.20 -11.85 20.71
CA ARG A 54 -9.67 -13.08 21.40
C ARG A 54 -11.02 -13.60 20.90
N ILE A 55 -11.73 -12.78 20.12
CA ILE A 55 -13.03 -13.11 19.55
C ILE A 55 -12.80 -13.50 18.09
N GLU A 56 -12.87 -14.78 17.80
CA GLU A 56 -12.75 -15.28 16.43
C GLU A 56 -13.91 -14.80 15.55
N PRO A 57 -13.67 -14.60 14.25
CA PRO A 57 -14.76 -14.37 13.30
C PRO A 57 -15.65 -15.62 13.21
N PRO A 58 -16.97 -15.47 13.05
CA PRO A 58 -17.91 -16.61 13.05
C PRO A 58 -17.74 -17.56 11.85
N LYS A 59 -16.99 -17.15 10.83
CA LYS A 59 -16.60 -17.90 9.64
C LYS A 59 -15.35 -17.24 9.04
N PRO A 60 -14.64 -17.86 8.07
CA PRO A 60 -13.52 -17.20 7.41
C PRO A 60 -13.91 -15.80 6.91
N LEU A 61 -13.04 -14.80 7.11
CA LEU A 61 -13.31 -13.40 6.74
C LEU A 61 -13.71 -13.27 5.26
N THR A 62 -13.09 -14.06 4.38
CA THR A 62 -13.41 -14.11 2.94
C THR A 62 -14.80 -14.65 2.61
N ARG A 63 -15.51 -15.20 3.60
CA ARG A 63 -16.91 -15.67 3.50
C ARG A 63 -17.88 -14.78 4.27
N MET A 64 -17.40 -13.70 4.86
CA MET A 64 -18.22 -12.69 5.52
C MET A 64 -18.58 -11.57 4.55
N THR A 65 -19.75 -10.96 4.70
CA THR A 65 -20.05 -9.68 4.05
C THR A 65 -19.29 -8.54 4.73
N LEU A 66 -19.19 -7.38 4.08
CA LEU A 66 -18.61 -6.19 4.73
C LEU A 66 -19.37 -5.84 6.02
N GLY A 67 -20.69 -6.00 6.03
CA GLY A 67 -21.54 -5.81 7.20
C GLY A 67 -21.18 -6.77 8.33
N GLU A 68 -21.06 -8.06 8.04
CA GLU A 68 -20.66 -9.06 9.04
C GLU A 68 -19.26 -8.79 9.60
N VAL A 69 -18.31 -8.35 8.75
CA VAL A 69 -16.96 -7.97 9.19
C VAL A 69 -17.01 -6.78 10.13
N LEU A 70 -17.76 -5.73 9.79
CA LEU A 70 -17.96 -4.56 10.65
C LEU A 70 -18.57 -4.93 12.00
N ASP A 71 -19.59 -5.77 12.01
CA ASP A 71 -20.26 -6.21 13.24
C ASP A 71 -19.33 -7.06 14.11
N TRP A 72 -18.52 -7.93 13.49
CA TRP A 72 -17.49 -8.67 14.21
C TRP A 72 -16.40 -7.75 14.76
N GLN A 73 -15.89 -6.80 13.97
CA GLN A 73 -14.91 -5.82 14.41
C GLN A 73 -15.45 -4.95 15.57
N ALA A 74 -16.74 -4.62 15.57
CA ALA A 74 -17.38 -3.93 16.69
C ALA A 74 -17.32 -4.77 17.98
N ARG A 75 -17.72 -6.04 17.93
CA ARG A 75 -17.62 -6.95 19.10
C ARG A 75 -16.18 -7.13 19.60
N VAL A 76 -15.22 -7.22 18.67
CA VAL A 76 -13.79 -7.28 18.98
C VAL A 76 -13.34 -6.04 19.76
N ARG A 77 -13.79 -4.85 19.34
CA ARG A 77 -13.51 -3.60 20.04
C ARG A 77 -14.15 -3.57 21.42
N ASP A 78 -15.42 -3.93 21.53
CA ASP A 78 -16.16 -3.92 22.79
C ASP A 78 -15.54 -4.85 23.84
N ALA A 79 -14.87 -5.92 23.39
CA ALA A 79 -14.10 -6.83 24.23
C ALA A 79 -12.71 -6.31 24.62
N GLY A 80 -12.38 -5.06 24.31
CA GLY A 80 -11.14 -4.41 24.70
C GLY A 80 -9.91 -4.82 23.88
N ALA A 81 -10.10 -5.38 22.67
CA ALA A 81 -8.96 -5.67 21.80
C ALA A 81 -8.22 -4.37 21.43
N PRO A 82 -6.88 -4.39 21.29
CA PRO A 82 -6.09 -3.20 20.99
C PRO A 82 -6.25 -2.73 19.53
N SER A 83 -6.72 -3.59 18.64
CA SER A 83 -6.98 -3.29 17.23
C SER A 83 -8.08 -4.22 16.71
N THR A 84 -8.77 -3.76 15.66
CA THR A 84 -9.79 -4.52 14.93
C THR A 84 -9.30 -4.97 13.55
N ALA A 85 -7.99 -4.88 13.30
CA ALA A 85 -7.39 -5.13 11.99
C ALA A 85 -7.70 -6.53 11.43
N ALA A 86 -8.13 -6.55 10.17
CA ALA A 86 -8.64 -7.75 9.50
C ALA A 86 -8.17 -7.86 8.04
N GLY A 87 -8.02 -9.11 7.58
CA GLY A 87 -7.72 -9.46 6.21
C GLY A 87 -6.27 -9.20 5.79
N ALA A 88 -6.02 -9.37 4.50
CA ALA A 88 -4.68 -9.31 3.90
C ALA A 88 -4.03 -7.91 3.98
N TYR A 89 -4.83 -6.88 4.25
CA TYR A 89 -4.40 -5.49 4.36
C TYR A 89 -4.64 -4.89 5.76
N GLN A 90 -5.00 -5.72 6.74
CA GLN A 90 -5.17 -5.33 8.15
C GLN A 90 -6.09 -4.10 8.34
N VAL A 91 -7.20 -4.07 7.60
CA VAL A 91 -8.16 -2.95 7.62
C VAL A 91 -8.92 -2.96 8.95
N ILE A 92 -8.90 -1.84 9.68
CA ILE A 92 -9.63 -1.67 10.94
C ILE A 92 -11.09 -1.22 10.70
N ARG A 93 -11.94 -1.35 11.72
CA ARG A 93 -13.37 -0.99 11.67
C ARG A 93 -13.63 0.40 11.11
N THR A 94 -13.09 1.44 11.74
CA THR A 94 -13.32 2.85 11.34
C THR A 94 -12.91 3.13 9.90
N THR A 95 -11.83 2.52 9.43
CA THR A 95 -11.40 2.61 8.03
C THR A 95 -12.40 1.92 7.10
N LEU A 96 -12.84 0.70 7.44
CA LEU A 96 -13.83 -0.02 6.63
C LEU A 96 -15.16 0.73 6.57
N GLU A 97 -15.64 1.25 7.70
CA GLU A 97 -16.84 2.08 7.76
C GLU A 97 -16.73 3.34 6.89
N HIS A 98 -15.58 4.03 6.95
CA HIS A 98 -15.29 5.18 6.10
C HIS A 98 -15.39 4.81 4.62
N LEU A 99 -14.82 3.68 4.21
CA LEU A 99 -14.87 3.24 2.83
C LEU A 99 -16.28 2.86 2.38
N VAL A 100 -17.04 2.15 3.22
CA VAL A 100 -18.47 1.85 2.97
C VAL A 100 -19.26 3.12 2.74
N ARG A 101 -19.10 4.12 3.62
CA ARG A 101 -19.84 5.39 3.53
C ARG A 101 -19.41 6.24 2.34
N ASN A 102 -18.11 6.43 2.13
CA ASN A 102 -17.61 7.43 1.19
C ASN A 102 -17.38 6.90 -0.23
N HIS A 103 -17.23 5.59 -0.40
CA HIS A 103 -17.10 4.94 -1.72
C HIS A 103 -18.28 4.06 -2.09
N GLY A 104 -19.36 4.10 -1.29
CA GLY A 104 -20.60 3.36 -1.55
C GLY A 104 -20.37 1.85 -1.65
N LEU A 105 -19.49 1.29 -0.81
CA LEU A 105 -19.30 -0.17 -0.79
C LEU A 105 -20.56 -0.81 -0.22
N ASP A 106 -21.13 -1.75 -0.95
CA ASP A 106 -22.29 -2.49 -0.50
C ASP A 106 -21.96 -3.34 0.75
N ARG A 107 -22.71 -3.15 1.83
CA ARG A 107 -22.53 -3.90 3.07
C ARG A 107 -22.81 -5.39 2.90
N ASP A 108 -23.61 -5.76 1.92
CA ASP A 108 -23.97 -7.15 1.62
C ASP A 108 -22.95 -7.83 0.69
N ALA A 109 -22.01 -7.07 0.11
CA ALA A 109 -20.92 -7.63 -0.68
C ALA A 109 -19.94 -8.41 0.21
N LEU A 110 -19.39 -9.50 -0.32
CA LEU A 110 -18.41 -10.33 0.38
C LEU A 110 -17.09 -9.59 0.58
N PHE A 111 -16.49 -9.73 1.77
CA PHE A 111 -15.11 -9.35 2.09
C PHE A 111 -14.08 -10.36 1.54
N GLU A 112 -14.36 -10.87 0.35
CA GLU A 112 -13.52 -11.83 -0.37
C GLU A 112 -12.24 -11.18 -0.89
N ARG A 113 -11.36 -12.00 -1.48
CA ARG A 113 -10.04 -11.57 -1.96
C ARG A 113 -10.10 -10.35 -2.89
N ALA A 114 -11.02 -10.37 -3.85
CA ALA A 114 -11.19 -9.27 -4.80
C ALA A 114 -11.65 -7.98 -4.11
N MET A 115 -12.56 -8.09 -3.13
CA MET A 115 -13.04 -6.94 -2.37
C MET A 115 -11.96 -6.36 -1.47
N GLN A 116 -11.16 -7.20 -0.80
CA GLN A 116 -10.03 -6.74 0.01
C GLN A 116 -8.99 -6.00 -0.84
N ASP A 117 -8.66 -6.52 -2.03
CA ASP A 117 -7.78 -5.84 -2.98
C ASP A 117 -8.39 -4.52 -3.48
N ARG A 118 -9.71 -4.48 -3.72
CA ARG A 118 -10.42 -3.24 -4.08
C ARG A 118 -10.33 -2.19 -2.98
N ILE A 119 -10.58 -2.59 -1.73
CA ILE A 119 -10.44 -1.73 -0.54
C ILE A 119 -9.02 -1.14 -0.45
N ALA A 120 -7.98 -1.95 -0.65
CA ALA A 120 -6.59 -1.48 -0.64
C ALA A 120 -6.32 -0.44 -1.75
N ARG A 121 -6.86 -0.65 -2.96
CA ARG A 121 -6.74 0.32 -4.06
C ARG A 121 -7.47 1.63 -3.76
N LEU A 122 -8.63 1.58 -3.11
CA LEU A 122 -9.36 2.78 -2.69
C LEU A 122 -8.52 3.58 -1.68
N LEU A 123 -7.93 2.92 -0.68
CA LEU A 123 -7.02 3.57 0.28
C LEU A 123 -5.81 4.22 -0.40
N ILE A 124 -5.20 3.53 -1.37
CA ILE A 124 -4.11 4.11 -2.18
C ILE A 124 -4.60 5.32 -2.97
N SER A 125 -5.80 5.27 -3.54
CA SER A 125 -6.37 6.40 -4.29
C SER A 125 -6.63 7.62 -3.40
N GLU A 126 -6.98 7.42 -2.13
CA GLU A 126 -7.15 8.51 -1.16
C GLU A 126 -5.83 9.22 -0.81
N CYS A 127 -4.69 8.55 -1.01
CA CYS A 127 -3.37 9.17 -0.92
C CYS A 127 -3.04 10.10 -2.10
N GLY A 128 -3.82 10.04 -3.19
CA GLY A 128 -3.55 10.73 -4.45
C GLY A 128 -2.35 10.16 -5.22
N ASP A 129 -2.37 10.26 -6.54
CA ASP A 129 -1.22 9.93 -7.40
C ASP A 129 -0.48 11.23 -7.77
N PRO A 130 0.80 11.42 -7.36
CA PRO A 130 1.56 12.62 -7.74
C PRO A 130 1.90 12.69 -9.24
N GLY A 131 1.57 11.67 -10.04
CA GLY A 131 1.89 11.59 -11.45
C GLY A 131 3.37 11.31 -11.74
N PRO A 132 3.75 11.10 -13.01
CA PRO A 132 5.15 10.95 -13.42
C PRO A 132 5.97 12.27 -13.37
N PRO A 133 7.31 12.23 -13.20
CA PRO A 133 8.13 11.03 -13.04
C PRO A 133 7.85 10.48 -11.66
N SER A 134 7.47 9.22 -11.68
CA SER A 134 6.73 8.62 -10.62
C SER A 134 7.53 8.77 -9.30
N ARG A 135 6.80 9.02 -8.21
CA ARG A 135 7.12 8.54 -6.85
C ARG A 135 7.84 9.55 -5.95
N HIS A 136 7.02 10.49 -5.50
CA HIS A 136 7.37 11.39 -4.42
C HIS A 136 7.42 10.63 -3.07
N PRO A 137 8.45 10.81 -2.23
CA PRO A 137 8.46 10.30 -0.86
C PRO A 137 7.24 10.73 -0.02
N ALA A 138 6.52 11.77 -0.43
CA ALA A 138 5.25 12.16 0.19
C ALA A 138 4.16 11.09 -0.03
N HIS A 139 4.08 10.47 -1.21
CA HIS A 139 3.15 9.36 -1.45
C HIS A 139 3.55 8.14 -0.61
N GLY A 140 4.85 7.83 -0.51
CA GLY A 140 5.35 6.79 0.39
C GLY A 140 4.99 7.04 1.87
N ASN A 141 5.12 8.28 2.35
CA ASN A 141 4.70 8.66 3.71
C ASN A 141 3.18 8.54 3.89
N CYS A 142 2.40 8.88 2.86
CA CYS A 142 0.96 8.73 2.88
C CYS A 142 0.56 7.26 3.07
N LEU A 143 1.15 6.35 2.29
CA LEU A 143 0.92 4.92 2.43
C LEU A 143 1.39 4.38 3.79
N ALA A 144 2.50 4.89 4.33
CA ALA A 144 2.95 4.57 5.68
C ALA A 144 1.99 5.04 6.79
N GLY A 145 1.13 6.01 6.47
CA GLY A 145 0.00 6.42 7.30
C GLY A 145 -1.23 5.51 7.19
N ILE A 146 -1.23 4.50 6.32
CA ILE A 146 -2.29 3.49 6.22
C ILE A 146 -1.81 2.17 6.84
N TRP A 147 -0.57 1.76 6.52
CA TRP A 147 -0.03 0.45 6.89
C TRP A 147 1.20 0.55 7.77
N ALA A 148 1.09 0.00 8.98
CA ALA A 148 2.11 0.15 10.02
C ALA A 148 3.45 -0.52 9.67
N GLY A 149 3.46 -1.53 8.80
CA GLY A 149 4.65 -2.20 8.32
C GLY A 149 5.45 -1.37 7.32
N LEU A 150 4.87 -0.33 6.72
CA LEU A 150 5.59 0.57 5.82
C LEU A 150 6.38 1.65 6.61
N PRO A 151 7.63 1.94 6.21
CA PRO A 151 8.38 3.06 6.76
C PRO A 151 7.93 4.39 6.15
N LEU A 152 8.02 5.46 6.95
CA LEU A 152 8.15 6.82 6.43
C LEU A 152 9.35 6.87 5.49
N THR A 153 9.14 7.37 4.28
CA THR A 153 10.13 7.41 3.19
C THR A 153 10.94 8.73 3.14
N SER A 154 10.51 9.76 3.87
CA SER A 154 11.24 11.02 4.05
C SER A 154 11.00 11.63 5.44
N GLY A 155 11.69 12.74 5.73
CA GLY A 155 11.57 13.51 6.96
C GLY A 155 12.42 12.98 8.14
N PRO A 156 12.33 13.62 9.31
CA PRO A 156 13.17 13.30 10.48
C PRO A 156 13.03 11.86 10.99
N ARG A 157 11.83 11.27 10.80
CA ARG A 157 11.51 9.89 11.19
C ARG A 157 11.63 8.90 10.03
N LYS A 158 12.35 9.25 8.95
CA LYS A 158 12.58 8.35 7.80
C LYS A 158 13.05 6.97 8.28
N GLY A 159 12.46 5.91 7.72
CA GLY A 159 12.75 4.53 8.07
C GLY A 159 11.95 3.99 9.27
N GLN A 160 11.25 4.85 10.02
CA GLN A 160 10.37 4.42 11.12
C GLN A 160 8.93 4.22 10.62
N SER A 161 8.15 3.40 11.32
CA SER A 161 6.71 3.35 11.11
C SER A 161 6.08 4.68 11.51
N ALA A 162 5.05 5.14 10.79
CA ALA A 162 4.23 6.27 11.24
C ALA A 162 3.57 6.00 12.60
N TYR A 163 3.43 4.72 12.97
CA TYR A 163 2.83 4.22 14.21
C TYR A 163 3.87 3.78 15.26
N ARG A 164 5.12 4.24 15.16
CA ARG A 164 6.15 3.90 16.17
C ARG A 164 5.63 4.26 17.57
N GLY A 165 5.72 3.31 18.50
CA GLY A 165 5.25 3.47 19.89
C GLY A 165 3.78 3.07 20.10
N VAL A 166 3.03 2.83 19.03
CA VAL A 166 1.63 2.41 19.07
C VAL A 166 1.56 0.89 18.91
N ALA A 167 1.02 0.17 19.89
CA ALA A 167 0.76 -1.27 19.82
C ALA A 167 1.89 -2.18 19.31
N GLY A 168 3.16 -1.75 19.47
CA GLY A 168 4.35 -2.49 19.07
C GLY A 168 4.72 -2.33 17.60
N ASN A 169 4.05 -1.41 16.89
CA ASN A 169 4.25 -1.19 15.47
C ASN A 169 5.66 -0.67 15.17
N ARG A 170 6.24 -1.21 14.09
CA ARG A 170 7.56 -0.86 13.54
C ARG A 170 7.54 -1.09 12.03
N ALA A 171 8.40 -0.36 11.32
CA ALA A 171 8.59 -0.61 9.90
C ALA A 171 9.22 -2.00 9.70
N LEU A 172 8.73 -2.72 8.71
CA LEU A 172 9.11 -4.09 8.38
C LEU A 172 9.90 -4.16 7.05
N THR A 173 10.07 -3.01 6.40
CA THR A 173 10.86 -2.84 5.19
C THR A 173 11.58 -1.50 5.24
N ARG A 174 12.38 -1.20 4.21
CA ARG A 174 13.14 0.05 4.09
C ARG A 174 12.46 1.04 3.13
N PRO A 175 12.65 2.35 3.31
CA PRO A 175 12.16 3.37 2.38
C PRO A 175 12.49 3.07 0.92
N GLU A 176 13.69 2.58 0.67
CA GLU A 176 14.21 2.27 -0.66
C GLU A 176 13.41 1.13 -1.32
N THR A 177 12.93 0.15 -0.54
CA THR A 177 12.05 -0.91 -1.04
C THR A 177 10.69 -0.36 -1.43
N VAL A 178 10.09 0.49 -0.58
CA VAL A 178 8.80 1.13 -0.88
C VAL A 178 8.92 1.97 -2.14
N LEU A 179 9.95 2.82 -2.24
CA LEU A 179 10.21 3.66 -3.41
C LEU A 179 10.60 2.85 -4.65
N ALA A 180 11.07 1.60 -4.52
CA ALA A 180 11.35 0.72 -5.66
C ALA A 180 10.11 -0.04 -6.15
N VAL A 181 9.21 -0.47 -5.26
CA VAL A 181 7.91 -1.06 -5.67
C VAL A 181 7.00 0.02 -6.21
N LEU A 182 6.89 1.08 -5.43
CA LEU A 182 6.60 2.36 -5.99
C LEU A 182 7.76 2.78 -6.91
N ALA A 183 8.46 2.00 -7.73
CA ALA A 183 9.20 2.38 -8.96
C ALA A 183 8.71 1.57 -10.16
N GLY A 184 7.85 0.58 -9.92
CA GLY A 184 7.58 -0.49 -10.89
C GLY A 184 8.79 -1.41 -10.99
N ARG A 185 9.78 -1.23 -10.10
CA ARG A 185 10.95 -2.08 -10.03
C ARG A 185 10.59 -3.28 -9.15
N PRO A 186 10.88 -4.50 -9.59
CA PRO A 186 10.66 -5.68 -8.77
C PRO A 186 11.51 -5.59 -7.50
N VAL A 187 10.95 -6.00 -6.38
CA VAL A 187 11.67 -6.17 -5.11
C VAL A 187 11.46 -7.57 -4.57
N THR A 188 12.45 -8.12 -3.88
CA THR A 188 12.28 -9.35 -3.12
C THR A 188 11.38 -9.10 -1.91
N LEU A 189 10.33 -9.89 -1.77
CA LEU A 189 9.46 -9.85 -0.60
C LEU A 189 10.20 -10.37 0.65
N PRO A 190 10.00 -9.74 1.82
CA PRO A 190 10.49 -10.31 3.07
C PRO A 190 9.82 -11.66 3.34
N ALA A 191 10.53 -12.55 4.04
CA ALA A 191 10.02 -13.85 4.44
C ALA A 191 8.91 -13.70 5.51
N GLY A 192 7.69 -13.39 5.06
CA GLY A 192 6.47 -13.30 5.88
C GLY A 192 6.44 -12.16 6.91
N ALA A 193 5.23 -11.78 7.32
CA ALA A 193 5.03 -10.82 8.40
C ALA A 193 5.58 -11.38 9.74
N PRO A 194 6.56 -10.73 10.40
CA PRO A 194 7.09 -11.20 11.66
C PRO A 194 6.06 -11.09 12.80
N ASP A 195 6.21 -11.94 13.81
CA ASP A 195 5.34 -11.96 15.00
C ASP A 195 5.46 -10.63 15.78
N ARG A 196 4.38 -9.85 15.81
CA ARG A 196 4.32 -8.53 16.49
C ARG A 196 4.13 -8.76 18.00
N ARG A 197 5.22 -8.71 18.78
CA ARG A 197 5.14 -8.77 20.26
C ARG A 197 4.48 -7.51 20.85
N ALA A 198 3.79 -7.72 21.97
CA ALA A 198 2.87 -6.79 22.61
C ALA A 198 3.50 -5.42 22.96
N ALA A 199 2.74 -4.37 22.65
CA ALA A 199 2.77 -3.09 23.39
C ALA A 199 1.33 -2.57 23.58
N ALA A 200 1.21 -1.48 24.34
CA ALA A 200 -0.02 -0.82 24.79
C ALA A 200 -1.15 -0.74 23.73
N PRO A 201 -2.42 -0.75 24.15
CA PRO A 201 -3.55 -0.63 23.22
C PRO A 201 -3.38 0.61 22.34
N ALA A 202 -3.59 0.44 21.05
CA ALA A 202 -3.64 1.55 20.12
C ALA A 202 -5.03 2.16 20.19
N ASP A 203 -5.12 3.45 20.49
CA ASP A 203 -6.40 4.14 20.43
C ASP A 203 -6.93 4.06 18.99
N GLU A 204 -8.21 3.71 18.85
CA GLU A 204 -8.85 3.66 17.52
C GLU A 204 -8.78 5.03 16.87
N GLU A 205 -8.75 6.12 17.64
CA GLU A 205 -8.53 7.46 17.11
C GLU A 205 -7.15 7.60 16.48
N ILE A 206 -6.08 7.05 17.07
CA ILE A 206 -4.71 7.07 16.52
C ILE A 206 -4.60 6.18 15.26
N LEU A 207 -5.28 5.03 15.24
CA LEU A 207 -5.32 4.14 14.07
C LEU A 207 -6.25 4.66 12.96
N ALA A 208 -7.39 5.24 13.32
CA ALA A 208 -8.34 5.91 12.42
C ALA A 208 -7.77 7.22 11.88
N PHE A 209 -6.89 7.90 12.64
CA PHE A 209 -6.17 9.09 12.21
C PHE A 209 -5.33 8.86 10.94
N GLY A 210 -4.92 7.62 10.65
CA GLY A 210 -4.12 7.28 9.47
C GLY A 210 -4.88 7.42 8.15
N ALA A 211 -6.04 6.76 8.03
CA ALA A 211 -6.88 6.79 6.82
C ALA A 211 -7.85 7.98 6.80
N VAL A 212 -8.47 8.36 7.93
CA VAL A 212 -9.45 9.44 8.00
C VAL A 212 -8.81 10.82 7.77
N ARG A 213 -7.53 11.01 8.12
CA ARG A 213 -6.80 12.27 7.89
C ARG A 213 -6.39 12.49 6.43
N LEU A 214 -6.40 11.47 5.56
CA LEU A 214 -6.18 11.66 4.11
C LEU A 214 -7.20 12.62 3.49
N SER A 215 -8.44 12.58 3.97
CA SER A 215 -9.50 13.52 3.57
C SER A 215 -9.23 14.97 3.98
N ARG A 216 -8.65 15.20 5.17
CA ARG A 216 -8.30 16.53 5.68
C ARG A 216 -6.99 17.07 5.11
N ILE A 217 -5.99 16.21 4.91
CA ILE A 217 -4.72 16.58 4.26
C ILE A 217 -4.96 16.91 2.79
N SER A 218 -5.71 16.10 2.04
CA SER A 218 -6.06 16.41 0.64
C SER A 218 -6.89 17.68 0.50
N SER A 219 -7.77 17.99 1.45
CA SER A 219 -8.56 19.22 1.45
C SER A 219 -7.73 20.45 1.82
N ALA A 220 -6.77 20.33 2.74
CA ALA A 220 -5.78 21.37 3.01
C ALA A 220 -4.86 21.61 1.80
N MET A 221 -4.44 20.56 1.10
CA MET A 221 -3.64 20.67 -0.13
C MET A 221 -4.41 21.38 -1.27
N ARG A 222 -5.70 21.06 -1.45
CA ARG A 222 -6.57 21.74 -2.44
C ARG A 222 -6.82 23.21 -2.08
N GLY A 223 -7.11 23.50 -0.81
CA GLY A 223 -7.35 24.87 -0.35
C GLY A 223 -6.13 25.77 -0.48
N ALA A 224 -4.94 25.27 -0.15
CA ALA A 224 -3.70 26.05 -0.25
C ALA A 224 -3.24 26.24 -1.71
N SER A 225 -3.57 25.32 -2.62
CA SER A 225 -3.38 25.49 -4.07
C SER A 225 -4.35 26.51 -4.69
N GLN A 226 -5.58 26.62 -4.16
CA GLN A 226 -6.59 27.56 -4.66
C GLN A 226 -6.42 28.98 -4.10
N ALA A 227 -5.82 29.13 -2.92
CA ALA A 227 -5.56 30.41 -2.28
C ALA A 227 -4.31 31.15 -2.81
N GLY A 228 -3.58 30.58 -3.78
CA GLY A 228 -2.41 31.21 -4.41
C GLY A 228 -1.20 31.39 -3.49
N THR A 229 -1.25 30.91 -2.25
CA THR A 229 -0.21 31.04 -1.22
C THR A 229 0.88 29.98 -1.30
N LEU A 230 0.79 29.04 -2.25
CA LEU A 230 1.82 28.04 -2.51
C LEU A 230 2.16 28.01 -4.00
N THR A 231 3.41 28.30 -4.33
CA THR A 231 3.98 27.76 -5.58
C THR A 231 4.07 26.24 -5.39
N PRO A 232 3.60 25.41 -6.32
CA PRO A 232 3.59 23.95 -6.18
C PRO A 232 5.00 23.38 -6.34
N SER A 233 5.91 23.75 -5.47
CA SER A 233 7.10 22.97 -5.20
C SER A 233 6.83 22.20 -3.93
N ILE A 234 6.72 20.88 -4.06
CA ILE A 234 6.79 19.95 -2.94
C ILE A 234 8.22 20.01 -2.40
N ARG A 235 8.54 21.09 -1.68
CA ARG A 235 9.82 21.31 -1.04
C ARG A 235 9.48 21.83 0.34
N ASP A 236 9.91 21.06 1.32
CA ASP A 236 9.90 21.39 2.73
C ASP A 236 8.54 21.27 3.42
N TRP A 237 8.29 20.07 3.93
CA TRP A 237 7.46 19.91 5.13
C TRP A 237 8.19 20.64 6.28
N SER A 238 7.89 21.92 6.51
CA SER A 238 8.38 22.69 7.67
C SER A 238 7.67 22.33 8.98
N PHE A 239 6.80 21.33 8.94
CA PHE A 239 6.00 20.83 10.05
C PHE A 239 6.11 19.30 10.04
N ASP A 240 6.50 18.68 11.16
CA ASP A 240 6.34 17.23 11.36
C ASP A 240 4.88 16.98 11.71
N PRO A 241 4.03 16.49 10.78
CA PRO A 241 2.60 16.35 11.04
C PRO A 241 2.29 15.20 12.01
N TYR A 242 3.32 14.61 12.60
CA TYR A 242 3.29 13.51 13.54
C TYR A 242 4.15 13.77 14.79
N ALA A 243 4.60 15.01 15.00
CA ALA A 243 5.05 15.44 16.32
C ALA A 243 3.86 15.30 17.27
N VAL A 244 4.03 14.48 18.30
CA VAL A 244 3.14 14.43 19.46
C VAL A 244 3.75 15.37 20.49
N ASP A 245 2.96 16.31 21.02
CA ASP A 245 3.30 17.00 22.26
C ASP A 245 3.30 15.99 23.42
#